data_AF-A0A257TA13-F1
#
_entry.id   AF-A0A257TA13-F1
#
_cell.length_a   1.000
_cell.length_b   1.000
_cell.length_c   1.000
_cell.angle_alpha   90.00
_cell.angle_beta   90.00
_cell.angle_gamma   90.00
#
_symmetry.space_group_name_H-M   'P 1'
#
loop_
_entity.id
_entity.type
_entity.pdbx_description
1 polymer ?
#
loop_
_entity_poly.entity_id
_entity_poly.type
_entity_poly.pdbx_seq_one_letter_code
_entity_poly.pdbx_strand_id
1 'polypeptide(L)'
;MSIELVATNADLYGEVTPAGAFYATSSPEQEGNRAILLYILREGHRAPFSIKAAQRWTQAANAEEALRSIFRLQRLGLLRGTAHPRQQEDKRLEDALPPLLARLSDAQKTLLADENGFYLAAAGYTHEAAEELAGLSADLLSLQTRHGRLLKNNLRINTETWGLLDPAGRSELGFWPLFIGQQRFMLVIGGTPRLQDQSFVTLVQDLDKRYF
;
A
#
# COMPACT_ATOMS: atom_id res chain seq x y z
N MET A 1 15.06 7.09 14.07
CA MET A 1 14.30 8.15 14.78
C MET A 1 13.30 8.72 13.79
N SER A 2 11.99 8.58 14.03
CA SER A 2 10.96 9.14 13.14
C SER A 2 10.83 10.64 13.36
N ILE A 3 10.96 11.45 12.32
CA ILE A 3 10.74 12.90 12.41
C ILE A 3 9.24 13.15 12.48
N GLU A 4 8.81 13.99 13.42
CA GLU A 4 7.40 14.36 13.58
C GLU A 4 7.02 15.50 12.62
N LEU A 5 5.83 15.44 12.00
CA LEU A 5 5.29 16.57 11.24
C LEU A 5 4.74 17.60 12.23
N VAL A 6 5.56 18.60 12.53
CA VAL A 6 5.16 19.75 13.33
C VAL A 6 5.28 20.97 12.44
N ALA A 7 4.26 21.85 12.48
CA ALA A 7 4.33 23.14 11.80
C ALA A 7 5.42 23.98 12.49
N THR A 8 6.63 23.93 11.93
CA THR A 8 7.83 24.62 12.41
C THR A 8 8.46 25.40 11.25
N ASN A 9 9.52 26.17 11.51
CA ASN A 9 10.26 26.87 10.45
C ASN A 9 11.09 25.95 9.55
N ALA A 10 11.13 24.64 9.82
CA ALA A 10 11.83 23.67 8.98
C ALA A 10 10.89 23.12 7.90
N ASP A 11 11.37 23.06 6.66
CA ASP A 11 10.64 22.45 5.54
C ASP A 11 10.58 20.93 5.72
N LEU A 12 9.48 20.45 6.30
CA LEU A 12 9.19 19.03 6.45
C LEU A 12 8.14 18.60 5.44
N TYR A 13 8.28 17.42 4.85
CA TYR A 13 7.34 16.84 3.90
C TYR A 13 6.64 15.65 4.51
N GLY A 14 5.36 15.45 4.15
CA GLY A 14 4.58 14.33 4.63
C GLY A 14 4.94 13.06 3.89
N GLU A 15 5.34 12.02 4.61
CA GLU A 15 5.69 10.73 4.03
C GLU A 15 4.94 9.59 4.72
N VAL A 16 4.16 8.85 3.94
CA VAL A 16 3.50 7.63 4.39
C VAL A 16 4.55 6.52 4.55
N THR A 17 4.51 5.85 5.69
CA THR A 17 5.42 4.74 5.99
C THR A 17 4.98 3.46 5.26
N PRO A 18 5.83 2.43 5.16
CA PRO A 18 5.41 1.14 4.63
C PRO A 18 4.18 0.54 5.33
N ALA A 19 4.11 0.65 6.67
CA ALA A 19 2.93 0.26 7.44
C ALA A 19 1.70 1.13 7.10
N GLY A 20 1.91 2.43 6.88
CA GLY A 20 0.86 3.36 6.44
C GLY A 20 0.33 3.04 5.04
N ALA A 21 1.20 2.69 4.11
CA ALA A 21 0.81 2.29 2.76
C ALA A 21 0.02 0.98 2.79
N PHE A 22 0.50 0.00 3.56
CA PHE A 22 -0.20 -1.28 3.73
C PHE A 22 -1.59 -1.05 4.32
N TYR A 23 -1.67 -0.26 5.39
CA TYR A 23 -2.94 0.12 5.99
C TYR A 23 -3.83 0.85 4.96
N ALA A 24 -3.32 1.82 4.21
CA ALA A 24 -4.11 2.58 3.23
C ALA A 24 -4.77 1.68 2.18
N THR A 25 -4.13 0.57 1.80
CA THR A 25 -4.58 -0.30 0.70
C THR A 25 -5.09 -1.66 1.14
N SER A 26 -5.29 -1.93 2.44
CA SER A 26 -5.69 -3.26 2.94
C SER A 26 -7.21 -3.47 3.02
N SER A 27 -8.02 -2.51 2.60
CA SER A 27 -9.49 -2.57 2.68
C SER A 27 -10.13 -1.81 1.51
N PRO A 28 -11.30 -2.25 1.01
CA PRO A 28 -12.06 -1.47 0.02
C PRO A 28 -12.61 -0.16 0.58
N GLU A 29 -12.73 -0.03 1.92
CA GLU A 29 -13.18 1.20 2.56
C GLU A 29 -12.10 2.28 2.45
N GLN A 30 -12.34 3.35 1.70
CA GLN A 30 -11.39 4.46 1.51
C GLN A 30 -11.80 5.70 2.31
N GLU A 31 -12.11 5.51 3.59
CA GLU A 31 -12.59 6.58 4.49
C GLU A 31 -11.63 6.81 5.67
N GLY A 32 -11.85 7.92 6.39
CA GLY A 32 -11.12 8.27 7.60
C GLY A 32 -9.61 8.28 7.40
N ASN A 33 -8.88 7.52 8.23
CA ASN A 33 -7.42 7.46 8.18
C ASN A 33 -6.87 7.00 6.82
N ARG A 34 -7.58 6.12 6.10
CA ARG A 34 -7.11 5.62 4.80
C ARG A 34 -7.16 6.72 3.75
N ALA A 35 -8.26 7.47 3.70
CA ALA A 35 -8.39 8.63 2.82
C ALA A 35 -7.25 9.64 3.06
N ILE A 36 -6.93 9.95 4.32
CA ILE A 36 -5.85 10.88 4.68
C ILE A 36 -4.50 10.37 4.15
N LEU A 37 -4.19 9.09 4.36
CA LEU A 37 -2.93 8.49 3.90
C LEU A 37 -2.82 8.47 2.37
N LEU A 38 -3.91 8.14 1.66
CA LEU A 38 -3.95 8.21 0.19
C LEU A 38 -3.74 9.65 -0.31
N TYR A 39 -4.36 10.65 0.32
CA TYR A 39 -4.09 12.06 0.02
C TYR A 39 -2.62 12.42 0.22
N ILE A 40 -1.99 11.99 1.31
CA ILE A 40 -0.58 12.27 1.59
C ILE A 40 0.34 11.51 0.62
N LEU A 41 -0.01 10.29 0.20
CA LEU A 41 0.75 9.55 -0.81
C LEU A 41 0.86 10.37 -2.12
N ARG A 42 -0.20 11.07 -2.51
CA ARG A 42 -0.25 11.91 -3.72
C ARG A 42 0.38 13.29 -3.56
N GLU A 43 0.16 13.92 -2.41
CA GLU A 43 0.42 15.36 -2.22
C GLU A 43 1.54 15.66 -1.23
N GLY A 44 1.92 14.70 -0.38
CA GLY A 44 2.84 14.90 0.75
C GLY A 44 4.23 15.36 0.36
N HIS A 45 4.66 15.04 -0.87
CA HIS A 45 5.95 15.43 -1.43
C HIS A 45 5.92 16.79 -2.15
N ARG A 46 4.73 17.35 -2.46
CA ARG A 46 4.62 18.52 -3.35
C ARG A 46 4.96 19.84 -2.68
N ALA A 47 4.71 19.95 -1.38
CA ALA A 47 4.95 21.17 -0.62
C ALA A 47 5.29 20.84 0.84
N PRO A 48 6.05 21.71 1.52
CA PRO A 48 6.27 21.58 2.96
C PRO A 48 4.95 21.54 3.74
N PHE A 49 4.99 20.81 4.85
CA PHE A 49 3.90 20.64 5.79
C PHE A 49 3.54 21.97 6.42
N SER A 50 2.24 22.24 6.45
CA SER A 50 1.67 23.44 7.04
C SER A 50 0.29 23.11 7.60
N ILE A 51 -0.27 24.02 8.40
CA ILE A 51 -1.64 23.89 8.90
C ILE A 51 -2.64 23.77 7.74
N LYS A 52 -2.42 24.54 6.66
CA LYS A 52 -3.24 24.46 5.45
C LYS A 52 -3.13 23.09 4.77
N ALA A 53 -1.92 22.52 4.71
CA ALA A 53 -1.73 21.17 4.18
C ALA A 53 -2.45 20.12 5.05
N ALA A 54 -2.32 20.22 6.38
CA ALA A 54 -3.02 19.34 7.31
C ALA A 54 -4.54 19.39 7.11
N GLN A 55 -5.14 20.58 7.10
CA GLN A 55 -6.58 20.74 6.88
C GLN A 55 -7.02 20.18 5.53
N ARG A 56 -6.22 20.37 4.48
CA ARG A 56 -6.50 19.83 3.14
C ARG A 56 -6.43 18.30 3.11
N TRP A 57 -5.45 17.68 3.75
CA TRP A 57 -5.33 16.22 3.77
C TRP A 57 -6.40 15.56 4.63
N THR A 58 -6.80 16.21 5.74
CA THR A 58 -7.78 15.66 6.67
C THR A 58 -9.22 16.04 6.37
N GLN A 59 -9.44 17.02 5.47
CA GLN A 59 -10.74 17.64 5.21
C GLN A 59 -11.42 18.13 6.51
N ALA A 60 -10.62 18.57 7.49
CA ALA A 60 -11.12 18.95 8.81
C ALA A 60 -11.59 20.41 8.83
N ALA A 61 -12.62 20.70 9.63
CA ALA A 61 -13.24 22.01 9.72
C ALA A 61 -12.32 23.06 10.34
N ASN A 62 -11.41 22.64 11.22
CA ASN A 62 -10.47 23.52 11.92
C ASN A 62 -9.07 22.92 12.03
N ALA A 63 -8.10 23.79 12.37
CA ALA A 63 -6.69 23.43 12.47
C ALA A 63 -6.40 22.39 13.56
N GLU A 64 -7.11 22.46 14.69
CA GLU A 64 -6.87 21.57 15.82
C GLU A 64 -7.23 20.12 15.50
N GLU A 65 -8.40 19.89 14.89
CA GLU A 65 -8.81 18.56 14.42
C GLU A 65 -7.87 17.99 13.35
N ALA A 66 -7.41 18.84 12.43
CA ALA A 66 -6.46 18.45 11.41
C ALA A 66 -5.15 17.96 12.04
N LEU A 67 -4.54 18.77 12.91
CA LEU A 67 -3.29 18.43 13.58
C LEU A 67 -3.43 17.21 14.51
N ARG A 68 -4.54 17.07 15.23
CA ARG A 68 -4.83 15.87 16.04
C ARG A 68 -4.87 14.60 15.19
N SER A 69 -5.46 14.66 14.00
CA SER A 69 -5.52 13.53 13.07
C SER A 69 -4.13 13.15 12.53
N ILE A 70 -3.33 14.14 12.13
CA ILE A 70 -1.94 13.93 11.69
C ILE A 70 -1.09 13.33 12.80
N PHE A 71 -1.16 13.90 14.01
CA PHE A 71 -0.45 13.40 15.18
C PHE A 71 -0.84 11.94 15.51
N ARG A 72 -2.13 11.60 15.42
CA ARG A 72 -2.60 10.22 15.60
C ARG A 72 -1.95 9.26 14.59
N LEU A 73 -1.91 9.63 13.32
CA LEU A 73 -1.29 8.79 12.27
C LEU A 73 0.22 8.59 12.52
N GLN A 74 0.92 9.62 13.01
CA GLN A 74 2.31 9.49 13.43
C GLN A 74 2.49 8.57 14.64
N ARG A 75 1.62 8.69 15.64
CA ARG A 75 1.63 7.81 16.83
C ARG A 75 1.37 6.35 16.48
N LEU A 76 0.59 6.10 15.43
CA LEU A 76 0.37 4.76 14.87
C LEU A 76 1.52 4.28 13.96
N GLY A 77 2.53 5.12 13.71
CA GLY A 77 3.65 4.80 12.83
C GLY A 77 3.28 4.73 11.34
N LEU A 78 2.13 5.28 10.94
CA LEU A 78 1.61 5.25 9.56
C LEU A 78 2.11 6.44 8.73
N LEU A 79 2.52 7.52 9.40
CA LEU A 79 2.94 8.77 8.80
C LEU A 79 4.21 9.27 9.50
N ARG A 80 5.12 9.90 8.75
CA ARG A 80 6.28 10.59 9.29
C ARG A 80 6.59 11.86 8.51
N GLY A 81 7.38 12.74 9.11
CA GLY A 81 8.01 13.85 8.40
C GLY A 81 9.33 13.43 7.75
N THR A 82 9.68 14.10 6.65
CA THR A 82 11.02 14.02 6.04
C THR A 82 11.53 15.41 5.72
N ALA A 83 12.85 15.61 5.80
CA ALA A 83 13.46 16.90 5.45
C ALA A 83 13.47 17.18 3.94
N HIS A 84 13.27 16.14 3.12
CA HIS A 84 13.36 16.22 1.67
C HIS A 84 12.08 15.64 1.09
N PRO A 85 11.51 16.24 0.03
CA PRO A 85 10.38 15.66 -0.66
C PRO A 85 10.78 14.32 -1.26
N ARG A 86 9.86 13.36 -1.26
CA ARG A 86 10.10 12.09 -1.94
C ARG A 86 10.27 12.36 -3.45
N GLN A 87 11.32 11.81 -4.02
CA GLN A 87 11.51 11.80 -5.47
C GLN A 87 10.47 10.90 -6.13
N GLN A 88 9.78 11.45 -7.13
CA GLN A 88 8.96 10.66 -8.05
C GLN A 88 9.79 10.37 -9.29
N GLU A 89 9.83 9.10 -9.70
CA GLU A 89 10.37 8.75 -11.01
C GLU A 89 9.28 8.97 -12.06
N ASP A 90 9.58 9.75 -13.09
CA ASP A 90 8.67 9.96 -14.22
C ASP A 90 8.86 8.86 -15.27
N LYS A 91 8.70 7.61 -14.83
CA LYS A 91 8.73 6.42 -15.69
C LYS A 91 7.31 6.01 -16.02
N ARG A 92 7.15 5.31 -17.14
CA ARG A 92 5.91 4.60 -17.43
C ARG A 92 5.72 3.49 -16.41
N LEU A 93 4.47 3.20 -16.05
CA LEU A 93 4.17 2.21 -15.01
C LEU A 93 4.72 0.84 -15.39
N GLU A 94 4.62 0.47 -16.67
CA GLU A 94 5.08 -0.81 -17.21
C GLU A 94 6.60 -0.98 -17.05
N ASP A 95 7.36 0.11 -17.14
CA ASP A 95 8.82 0.11 -16.97
C ASP A 95 9.22 0.17 -15.49
N ALA A 96 8.40 0.81 -14.65
CA ALA A 96 8.66 0.99 -13.22
C ALA A 96 8.34 -0.27 -12.39
N LEU A 97 7.32 -1.04 -12.76
CA LEU A 97 6.82 -2.15 -11.95
C LEU A 97 7.83 -3.31 -11.78
N PRO A 98 8.44 -3.90 -12.83
CA PRO A 98 9.30 -5.07 -12.65
C PRO A 98 10.44 -4.89 -11.63
N PRO A 99 11.25 -3.81 -11.65
CA PRO A 99 12.29 -3.63 -10.65
C PRO A 99 11.76 -3.33 -9.25
N LEU A 100 10.58 -2.70 -9.11
CA LEU A 100 9.92 -2.52 -7.82
C LEU A 100 9.46 -3.85 -7.24
N LEU A 101 8.77 -4.67 -8.03
CA LEU A 101 8.27 -6.00 -7.63
C LEU A 101 9.42 -6.91 -7.18
N ALA A 102 10.54 -6.92 -7.90
CA ALA A 102 11.72 -7.71 -7.52
C ALA A 102 12.23 -7.42 -6.10
N ARG A 103 11.99 -6.21 -5.56
CA ARG A 103 12.45 -5.80 -4.23
C ARG A 103 11.50 -6.21 -3.10
N LEU A 104 10.28 -6.63 -3.42
CA LEU A 104 9.24 -6.98 -2.45
C LEU A 104 9.34 -8.42 -1.95
N SER A 105 10.29 -9.18 -2.48
CA SER A 105 10.55 -10.57 -2.12
C SER A 105 12.04 -10.75 -1.83
N ASP A 106 12.37 -11.59 -0.84
CA ASP A 106 13.74 -12.06 -0.65
C ASP A 106 14.22 -12.97 -1.79
N ALA A 107 13.32 -13.71 -2.41
CA ALA A 107 13.55 -14.54 -3.58
C ALA A 107 13.40 -13.79 -4.91
N GLN A 108 13.13 -12.48 -4.89
CA GLN A 108 12.85 -11.65 -6.06
C GLN A 108 11.70 -12.18 -6.94
N LYS A 109 10.78 -12.92 -6.34
CA LYS A 109 9.61 -13.52 -6.99
C LYS A 109 8.36 -12.78 -6.58
N THR A 110 7.84 -11.94 -7.46
CA THR A 110 6.65 -11.14 -7.18
C THR A 110 5.84 -10.90 -8.44
N LEU A 111 4.52 -10.92 -8.33
CA LEU A 111 3.56 -10.70 -9.41
C LEU A 111 2.52 -9.69 -8.93
N LEU A 112 2.11 -8.78 -9.80
CA LEU A 112 0.94 -7.94 -9.57
C LEU A 112 -0.14 -8.31 -10.59
N ALA A 113 -1.29 -8.77 -10.12
CA ALA A 113 -2.45 -9.12 -10.95
C ALA A 113 -3.68 -8.29 -10.62
N ASP A 114 -4.57 -8.12 -11.58
CA ASP A 114 -5.89 -7.54 -11.38
C ASP A 114 -6.90 -8.58 -10.87
N GLU A 115 -8.13 -8.14 -10.62
CA GLU A 115 -9.21 -9.03 -10.16
C GLU A 115 -9.76 -9.98 -11.24
N ASN A 116 -9.42 -9.76 -12.51
CA ASN A 116 -9.87 -10.58 -13.63
C ASN A 116 -8.88 -11.71 -13.98
N GLY A 117 -7.75 -11.77 -13.27
CA GLY A 117 -6.74 -12.79 -13.47
C GLY A 117 -5.70 -12.45 -14.55
N PHE A 118 -5.55 -11.17 -14.88
CA PHE A 118 -4.46 -10.70 -15.74
C PHE A 118 -3.36 -10.08 -14.89
N TYR A 119 -2.11 -10.44 -15.17
CA TYR A 119 -0.99 -9.79 -14.50
C TYR A 119 -0.53 -8.53 -15.25
N LEU A 120 -0.26 -7.47 -14.48
CA LEU A 120 0.29 -6.20 -14.98
C LEU A 120 1.80 -6.31 -15.17
N ALA A 121 2.49 -6.91 -14.20
CA ALA A 121 3.93 -7.11 -14.23
C ALA A 121 4.34 -8.26 -13.30
N ALA A 122 5.48 -8.86 -13.60
CA ALA A 122 6.08 -9.94 -12.83
C ALA A 122 7.59 -9.73 -12.69
N ALA A 123 8.16 -10.25 -11.61
CA ALA A 123 9.58 -10.40 -11.36
C ALA A 123 9.85 -11.82 -10.88
N GLY A 124 10.89 -12.47 -11.42
CA GLY A 124 11.36 -13.79 -10.99
C GLY A 124 10.46 -15.00 -11.33
N TYR A 125 9.27 -14.77 -11.89
CA TYR A 125 8.40 -15.82 -12.43
C TYR A 125 8.59 -15.96 -13.95
N THR A 126 8.43 -17.18 -14.46
CA THR A 126 8.26 -17.41 -15.90
C THR A 126 6.91 -16.85 -16.34
N HIS A 127 6.75 -16.57 -17.63
CA HIS A 127 5.49 -16.07 -18.18
C HIS A 127 4.32 -17.02 -17.87
N GLU A 128 4.47 -18.31 -18.15
CA GLU A 128 3.46 -19.34 -17.85
C GLU A 128 3.09 -19.37 -16.36
N ALA A 129 4.07 -19.36 -15.46
CA ALA A 129 3.78 -19.34 -14.02
C ALA A 129 3.07 -18.04 -13.59
N ALA A 130 3.41 -16.90 -14.19
CA ALA A 130 2.76 -15.62 -13.91
C ALA A 130 1.28 -15.62 -14.35
N GLU A 131 0.95 -16.22 -15.51
CA GLU A 131 -0.44 -16.37 -15.97
C GLU A 131 -1.25 -17.26 -15.02
N GLU A 132 -0.75 -18.43 -14.66
CA GLU A 132 -1.44 -19.34 -13.74
C GLU A 132 -1.63 -18.74 -12.35
N LEU A 133 -0.63 -18.01 -11.83
CA LEU A 133 -0.72 -17.30 -10.56
C LEU A 133 -1.72 -16.14 -10.60
N ALA A 134 -1.87 -15.49 -11.76
CA ALA A 134 -2.87 -14.44 -11.93
C ALA A 134 -4.29 -15.05 -11.93
N GLY A 135 -4.51 -16.16 -12.64
CA GLY A 135 -5.76 -16.91 -12.58
C GLY A 135 -6.12 -17.35 -11.15
N LEU A 136 -5.17 -17.95 -10.43
CA LEU A 136 -5.34 -18.32 -9.02
C LEU A 136 -5.68 -17.10 -8.13
N SER A 137 -5.11 -15.94 -8.43
CA SER A 137 -5.40 -14.70 -7.69
C SER A 137 -6.88 -14.30 -7.83
N ALA A 138 -7.45 -14.38 -9.03
CA ALA A 138 -8.87 -14.09 -9.27
C ALA A 138 -9.80 -15.07 -8.52
N ASP A 139 -9.43 -16.34 -8.48
CA ASP A 139 -10.15 -17.36 -7.70
C ASP A 139 -10.14 -17.05 -6.20
N LEU A 140 -8.98 -16.66 -5.66
CA LEU A 140 -8.84 -16.30 -4.24
C LEU A 140 -9.62 -15.03 -3.89
N LEU A 141 -9.63 -14.02 -4.76
CA LEU A 141 -10.45 -12.81 -4.57
C LEU A 141 -11.94 -13.15 -4.56
N SER A 142 -12.36 -14.06 -5.43
CA SER A 142 -13.74 -14.56 -5.50
C SER A 142 -14.14 -15.36 -4.24
N LEU A 143 -13.24 -16.23 -3.76
CA LEU A 143 -13.40 -16.97 -2.51
C LEU A 143 -13.51 -16.01 -1.31
N GLN A 144 -12.62 -15.01 -1.24
CA GLN A 144 -12.59 -13.97 -0.21
C GLN A 144 -13.92 -13.22 -0.16
N THR A 145 -14.46 -12.80 -1.31
CA THR A 145 -15.75 -12.10 -1.40
C THR A 145 -16.89 -12.98 -0.90
N ARG A 146 -16.93 -14.26 -1.34
CA ARG A 146 -17.97 -15.21 -0.95
C ARG A 146 -17.99 -15.49 0.56
N HIS A 147 -16.83 -15.52 1.20
CA HIS A 147 -16.67 -15.85 2.62
C HIS A 147 -16.38 -14.65 3.52
N GLY A 148 -16.39 -13.43 2.99
CA GLY A 148 -16.00 -12.21 3.71
C GLY A 148 -16.81 -11.99 4.99
N ARG A 149 -18.11 -12.31 5.00
CA ARG A 149 -18.96 -12.20 6.20
C ARG A 149 -18.51 -13.15 7.31
N LEU A 150 -18.16 -14.40 6.97
CA LEU A 150 -17.64 -15.38 7.93
C LEU A 150 -16.33 -14.90 8.53
N LEU A 151 -15.38 -14.50 7.68
CA LEU A 151 -14.04 -14.08 8.11
C LEU A 151 -14.11 -12.81 8.98
N LYS A 152 -14.75 -11.75 8.49
CA LYS A 152 -14.78 -10.45 9.18
C LYS A 152 -15.72 -10.42 10.38
N ASN A 153 -16.96 -10.89 10.22
CA ASN A 153 -17.99 -10.65 11.25
C ASN A 153 -18.02 -11.77 12.30
N ASN A 154 -17.82 -13.02 11.89
CA ASN A 154 -17.92 -14.15 12.80
C ASN A 154 -16.57 -14.46 13.45
N LEU A 155 -15.50 -14.51 12.66
CA LEU A 155 -14.15 -14.87 13.15
C LEU A 155 -13.29 -13.66 13.52
N ARG A 156 -13.73 -12.44 13.20
CA ARG A 156 -12.98 -11.19 13.44
C ARG A 156 -11.59 -11.19 12.80
N ILE A 157 -11.44 -11.89 11.68
CA ILE A 157 -10.24 -11.91 10.86
C ILE A 157 -10.35 -10.75 9.87
N ASN A 158 -9.60 -9.69 10.13
CA ASN A 158 -9.62 -8.46 9.34
C ASN A 158 -8.59 -8.45 8.20
N THR A 159 -7.69 -9.43 8.15
CA THR A 159 -6.75 -9.59 7.03
C THR A 159 -7.44 -10.29 5.86
N GLU A 160 -7.11 -9.86 4.65
CA GLU A 160 -7.56 -10.50 3.41
C GLU A 160 -6.42 -11.25 2.71
N THR A 161 -5.27 -11.41 3.38
CA THR A 161 -4.10 -12.09 2.84
C THR A 161 -4.27 -13.61 2.93
N TRP A 162 -3.89 -14.31 1.84
CA TRP A 162 -3.79 -15.76 1.78
C TRP A 162 -2.33 -16.20 1.67
N GLY A 163 -2.01 -17.44 2.04
CA GLY A 163 -0.67 -17.96 1.85
C GLY A 163 -0.56 -19.47 1.96
N LEU A 164 0.41 -20.01 1.23
CA LEU A 164 0.96 -21.35 1.38
C LEU A 164 2.12 -21.27 2.36
N LEU A 165 2.03 -22.03 3.45
CA LEU A 165 2.96 -21.96 4.57
C LEU A 165 3.76 -23.26 4.68
N ASP A 166 5.04 -23.14 4.99
CA ASP A 166 5.88 -24.27 5.38
C ASP A 166 5.45 -24.81 6.77
N PRO A 167 5.96 -25.97 7.22
CA PRO A 167 5.63 -26.51 8.54
C PRO A 167 6.02 -25.62 9.73
N ALA A 168 6.89 -24.63 9.53
CA ALA A 168 7.27 -23.63 10.53
C ALA A 168 6.37 -22.38 10.50
N GLY A 169 5.37 -22.34 9.60
CA GLY A 169 4.44 -21.22 9.43
C GLY A 169 4.98 -20.08 8.58
N ARG A 170 6.09 -20.26 7.88
CA ARG A 170 6.68 -19.24 7.00
C ARG A 170 6.02 -19.30 5.63
N SER A 171 5.77 -18.13 5.04
CA SER A 171 5.19 -18.04 3.69
C SER A 171 6.17 -18.58 2.64
N GLU A 172 5.74 -19.60 1.89
CA GLU A 172 6.39 -20.01 0.64
C GLU A 172 5.84 -19.20 -0.55
N LEU A 173 4.53 -18.92 -0.51
CA LEU A 173 3.82 -18.12 -1.49
C LEU A 173 2.64 -17.42 -0.80
N GLY A 174 2.58 -16.09 -0.87
CA GLY A 174 1.46 -15.34 -0.30
C GLY A 174 0.77 -14.45 -1.33
N PHE A 175 -0.45 -14.04 -1.00
CA PHE A 175 -1.37 -13.29 -1.83
C PHE A 175 -1.92 -12.13 -1.00
N TRP A 176 -1.53 -10.91 -1.32
CA TRP A 176 -1.92 -9.69 -0.62
C TRP A 176 -2.86 -8.85 -1.51
N PRO A 177 -4.16 -8.80 -1.20
CA PRO A 177 -5.07 -7.88 -1.87
C PRO A 177 -4.65 -6.43 -1.63
N LEU A 178 -4.62 -5.64 -2.71
CA LEU A 178 -4.40 -4.21 -2.67
C LEU A 178 -5.62 -3.51 -3.26
N PHE A 179 -6.20 -2.59 -2.49
CA PHE A 179 -7.32 -1.77 -2.93
C PHE A 179 -6.80 -0.38 -3.32
N ILE A 180 -6.91 -0.05 -4.61
CA ILE A 180 -6.41 1.20 -5.20
C ILE A 180 -7.55 1.85 -5.98
N GLY A 181 -8.12 2.95 -5.47
CA GLY A 181 -9.31 3.56 -6.08
C GLY A 181 -10.45 2.55 -6.18
N GLN A 182 -11.03 2.39 -7.38
CA GLN A 182 -12.05 1.37 -7.63
C GLN A 182 -11.48 0.01 -8.04
N GLN A 183 -10.15 -0.09 -8.19
CA GLN A 183 -9.48 -1.30 -8.65
C GLN A 183 -9.04 -2.16 -7.47
N ARG A 184 -9.14 -3.48 -7.67
CA ARG A 184 -8.61 -4.48 -6.75
C ARG A 184 -7.49 -5.23 -7.46
N PHE A 185 -6.32 -5.22 -6.83
CA PHE A 185 -5.16 -5.97 -7.28
C PHE A 185 -4.83 -7.08 -6.29
N MET A 186 -4.08 -8.06 -6.77
CA MET A 186 -3.40 -9.06 -5.96
C MET A 186 -1.89 -8.93 -6.13
N LEU A 187 -1.18 -8.68 -5.04
CA LEU A 187 0.26 -8.78 -4.99
C LEU A 187 0.61 -10.20 -4.54
N VAL A 188 1.21 -11.00 -5.42
CA VAL A 188 1.65 -12.36 -5.11
C VAL A 188 3.15 -12.34 -4.85
N ILE A 189 3.59 -12.83 -3.69
CA ILE A 189 5.01 -12.84 -3.32
C ILE A 189 5.44 -14.26 -2.99
N GLY A 190 6.47 -14.75 -3.68
CA GLY A 190 7.17 -15.97 -3.32
C GLY A 190 8.23 -15.69 -2.26
N GLY A 191 8.40 -16.62 -1.32
CA GLY A 191 9.32 -16.47 -0.19
C GLY A 191 8.86 -15.44 0.85
N THR A 192 9.82 -14.82 1.53
CA THR A 192 9.56 -13.86 2.59
C THR A 192 9.20 -12.49 2.01
N PRO A 193 8.01 -11.93 2.33
CA PRO A 193 7.61 -10.61 1.87
C PRO A 193 8.45 -9.49 2.51
N ARG A 194 8.78 -8.48 1.72
CA ARG A 194 9.51 -7.26 2.11
C ARG A 194 8.62 -6.01 2.03
N LEU A 195 7.37 -6.11 2.49
CA LEU A 195 6.39 -5.02 2.44
C LEU A 195 6.72 -3.84 3.38
N GLN A 196 7.71 -4.02 4.25
CA GLN A 196 8.31 -2.98 5.08
C GLN A 196 9.34 -2.13 4.33
N ASP A 197 9.67 -2.45 3.07
CA ASP A 197 10.61 -1.67 2.25
C ASP A 197 9.94 -0.44 1.64
N GLN A 198 10.76 0.56 1.31
CA GLN A 198 10.27 1.78 0.71
C GLN A 198 9.68 1.56 -0.70
N SER A 199 10.15 0.54 -1.42
CA SER A 199 9.62 0.10 -2.71
C SER A 199 8.14 -0.25 -2.66
N PHE A 200 7.62 -0.75 -1.55
CA PHE A 200 6.19 -1.04 -1.44
C PHE A 200 5.36 0.25 -1.43
N VAL A 201 5.84 1.30 -0.78
CA VAL A 201 5.15 2.60 -0.81
C VAL A 201 5.23 3.21 -2.21
N THR A 202 6.36 3.09 -2.91
CA THR A 202 6.47 3.53 -4.31
C THR A 202 5.48 2.78 -5.21
N LEU A 203 5.38 1.46 -5.07
CA LEU A 203 4.38 0.66 -5.80
C LEU A 203 2.96 1.21 -5.56
N VAL A 204 2.58 1.42 -4.29
CA VAL A 204 1.26 1.96 -3.96
C VAL A 204 1.06 3.35 -4.57
N GLN A 205 2.06 4.24 -4.51
CA GLN A 205 1.98 5.58 -5.12
C GLN A 205 1.81 5.53 -6.63
N ASP A 206 2.54 4.65 -7.32
CA ASP A 206 2.51 4.54 -8.77
C ASP A 206 1.16 3.99 -9.26
N LEU A 207 0.61 2.99 -8.55
CA LEU A 207 -0.74 2.48 -8.80
C LEU A 207 -1.80 3.54 -8.51
N ASP A 208 -1.69 4.21 -7.37
CA ASP A 208 -2.65 5.24 -6.97
C ASP A 208 -2.67 6.44 -7.92
N LYS A 209 -1.51 6.86 -8.46
CA LYS A 209 -1.41 7.89 -9.51
C LYS A 209 -2.08 7.47 -10.83
N ARG A 210 -2.10 6.17 -11.14
CA ARG A 210 -2.63 5.65 -12.41
C ARG A 210 -4.13 5.40 -12.37
N TYR A 211 -4.65 4.93 -11.24
CA TYR A 211 -6.00 4.37 -11.12
C TYR A 211 -6.98 5.21 -10.28
N PHE A 212 -6.56 6.40 -9.82
CA PHE A 212 -7.40 7.37 -9.13
C PHE A 212 -7.32 8.74 -9.80
#